data_AF-A0A1R2BHM6-F1
#
_entry.id   AF-A0A1R2BHM6-F1
#
_cell.length_a   1.000
_cell.length_b   1.000
_cell.length_c   1.000
_cell.angle_alpha   90.00
_cell.angle_beta   90.00
_cell.angle_gamma   90.00
#
_symmetry.space_group_name_H-M   'P 1'
#
loop_
_entity.id
_entity.type
_entity.pdbx_description
1 polymer ?
#
loop_
_entity_poly.entity_id
_entity_poly.type
_entity_poly.pdbx_seq_one_letter_code
_entity_poly.pdbx_strand_id
1 'polypeptide(L)'
;MCKLNAYCPALDGNCECQNQVYQSDMAMAIPISAMMGYDQNMIEIVFKMLSQQNELIRSLAEQIKAVLYKISEFTNKSHIETIQGSSMLREEAVTPSSLLRFLSGDNPKFTHKLELGDEFSSPAYKERAFSVLVNIVDMDGNKVQLANNVKFTIMLYTADSPPKLLSINTTGDTIMRGTFEVEGNSVIFFKKIIVKEVTSHFINGSLYLVIASKWADYIKPLIIKDFVVKARKLNNDCPKKKPKIEDGLF
;
A
#
# COMPACT_ATOMS: atom_id res chain seq x y z
N MET A 1 39.76 37.80 -0.87
CA MET A 1 38.39 37.78 -1.45
C MET A 1 37.42 37.18 -0.44
N CYS A 2 36.39 37.93 -0.06
CA CYS A 2 35.39 37.48 0.91
C CYS A 2 34.58 36.31 0.34
N LYS A 3 34.42 35.24 1.13
CA LYS A 3 33.65 34.04 0.73
C LYS A 3 32.13 34.22 0.85
N LEU A 4 31.67 35.28 1.54
CA LEU A 4 30.26 35.52 1.87
C LEU A 4 29.58 36.52 0.93
N ASN A 5 30.34 37.41 0.28
CA ASN A 5 29.82 38.39 -0.67
C ASN A 5 30.85 38.64 -1.79
N ALA A 6 30.49 38.27 -3.02
CA ALA A 6 31.36 38.38 -4.20
C ALA A 6 31.66 39.82 -4.63
N TYR A 7 30.88 40.80 -4.14
CA TYR A 7 31.06 42.23 -4.43
C TYR A 7 31.69 42.99 -3.25
N CYS A 8 32.25 42.29 -2.28
CA CYS A 8 32.90 42.94 -1.14
C CYS A 8 34.19 43.67 -1.58
N PRO A 9 34.32 44.98 -1.32
CA PRO A 9 35.48 45.77 -1.74
C PRO A 9 36.74 45.53 -0.88
N ALA A 10 36.62 44.81 0.24
CA ALA A 10 37.74 44.51 1.13
C ALA A 10 38.60 43.35 0.58
N LEU A 11 39.90 43.62 0.39
CA LEU A 11 40.86 42.67 -0.20
C LEU A 11 41.59 41.82 0.85
N ASP A 12 41.70 42.34 2.07
CA ASP A 12 42.42 41.81 3.23
C ASP A 12 41.59 40.84 4.10
N GLY A 13 40.30 40.66 3.77
CA GLY A 13 39.41 39.73 4.48
C GLY A 13 38.85 40.29 5.78
N ASN A 14 39.15 41.54 6.12
CA ASN A 14 38.65 42.21 7.32
C ASN A 14 37.30 42.91 7.03
N CYS A 15 36.34 42.16 6.48
CA CYS A 15 35.02 42.67 6.14
C CYS A 15 33.97 42.27 7.17
N GLU A 16 33.06 43.20 7.52
CA GLU A 16 31.94 42.93 8.43
C GLU A 16 30.80 42.13 7.79
N CYS A 17 31.01 41.53 6.61
CA CYS A 17 30.00 40.70 5.93
C CYS A 17 29.54 39.49 6.77
N GLN A 18 30.31 39.12 7.80
CA GLN A 18 29.96 38.05 8.73
C GLN A 18 28.87 38.47 9.75
N ASN A 19 28.74 39.77 10.05
CA ASN A 19 27.76 40.28 11.03
C ASN A 19 26.32 40.36 10.49
N GLN A 20 26.12 40.28 9.17
CA GLN A 20 24.76 40.30 8.59
C GLN A 20 24.07 38.93 8.62
N VAL A 21 24.78 37.84 8.87
CA VAL A 21 24.21 36.47 8.86
C VAL A 21 23.60 36.10 10.22
N TYR A 22 23.93 36.81 11.30
CA TYR A 22 23.42 36.53 12.65
C TYR A 22 22.10 37.24 13.02
N GLN A 23 21.40 37.82 12.05
CA GLN A 23 19.99 38.24 12.20
C GLN A 23 19.08 37.39 11.31
N SER A 24 18.97 36.10 11.62
CA SER A 24 17.79 35.31 11.28
C SER A 24 16.86 35.30 12.49
N ASP A 25 15.55 35.44 12.22
CA ASP A 25 14.43 35.06 13.10
C ASP A 25 13.73 36.15 13.93
N MET A 26 13.82 37.41 13.51
CA MET A 26 12.70 38.34 13.75
C MET A 26 12.24 38.89 12.41
N ALA A 27 11.06 38.46 11.96
CA ALA A 27 10.33 39.13 10.91
C ALA A 27 10.15 40.59 11.35
N MET A 28 10.99 41.50 10.84
CA MET A 28 10.75 42.92 11.00
C MET A 28 9.41 43.22 10.32
N ALA A 29 8.45 43.70 11.11
CA ALA A 29 7.25 44.30 10.56
C ALA A 29 7.70 45.40 9.59
N ILE A 30 7.38 45.24 8.31
CA ILE A 30 7.57 46.26 7.30
C ILE A 30 6.82 47.49 7.80
N PRO A 31 7.50 48.62 8.10
CA PRO A 31 6.77 49.85 8.41
C PRO A 31 6.03 50.23 7.14
N ILE A 32 4.70 50.23 7.21
CA ILE A 32 3.87 50.74 6.12
C ILE A 32 4.28 52.20 5.95
N SER A 33 5.05 52.50 4.90
CA SER A 33 5.23 53.85 4.40
C SER A 33 3.85 54.49 4.31
N ALA A 34 3.68 55.62 4.98
CA ALA A 34 2.52 56.48 4.83
C ALA A 34 2.42 56.90 3.36
N MET A 35 1.75 56.07 2.56
CA MET A 35 1.44 56.35 1.17
C MET A 35 0.31 57.38 1.18
N MET A 36 0.71 58.62 0.97
CA MET A 36 -0.21 59.69 0.62
C MET A 36 -1.08 59.26 -0.57
N GLY A 37 -2.40 59.28 -0.41
CA GLY A 37 -3.33 59.43 -1.53
C GLY A 37 -4.14 58.22 -2.03
N TYR A 38 -4.36 57.16 -1.24
CA TYR A 38 -5.34 56.12 -1.60
C TYR A 38 -6.65 56.28 -0.83
N ASP A 39 -7.78 56.17 -1.55
CA ASP A 39 -9.15 56.24 -1.05
C ASP A 39 -9.29 55.48 0.29
N GLN A 40 -9.61 56.19 1.36
CA GLN A 40 -9.82 55.66 2.71
C GLN A 40 -10.82 54.49 2.71
N ASN A 41 -11.77 54.53 1.76
CA ASN A 41 -12.74 53.48 1.49
C ASN A 41 -12.10 52.15 1.01
N MET A 42 -11.04 52.18 0.20
CA MET A 42 -10.40 50.95 -0.32
C MET A 42 -9.66 50.19 0.78
N ILE A 43 -8.98 50.89 1.68
CA ILE A 43 -8.32 50.27 2.83
C ILE A 43 -9.36 49.63 3.76
N GLU A 44 -10.50 50.30 3.97
CA GLU A 44 -11.59 49.74 4.76
C GLU A 44 -12.20 48.48 4.11
N ILE A 45 -12.34 48.48 2.77
CA ILE A 45 -12.82 47.31 2.00
C ILE A 45 -11.83 46.15 2.11
N VAL A 46 -10.52 46.40 1.96
CA VAL A 46 -9.48 45.36 2.09
C VAL A 46 -9.45 44.81 3.52
N PHE A 47 -9.59 45.66 4.53
CA PHE A 47 -9.63 45.23 5.93
C PHE A 47 -10.87 44.37 6.22
N LYS A 48 -12.05 44.76 5.71
CA LYS A 48 -13.28 43.95 5.80
C LYS A 48 -13.13 42.60 5.09
N MET A 49 -12.51 42.57 3.91
CA MET A 49 -12.25 41.34 3.16
C MET A 49 -11.28 40.42 3.88
N LEU A 50 -10.19 40.95 4.45
CA LEU A 50 -9.24 40.20 5.26
C LEU A 50 -9.90 39.64 6.52
N SER A 51 -10.74 40.43 7.19
CA SER A 51 -11.50 39.96 8.35
C SER A 51 -12.45 38.82 7.99
N GLN A 52 -13.15 38.91 6.85
CA GLN A 52 -14.00 37.83 6.35
C GLN A 52 -13.21 36.56 6.01
N GLN A 53 -12.04 36.71 5.37
CA GLN A 53 -11.16 35.56 5.09
C GLN A 53 -10.67 34.89 6.37
N ASN A 54 -10.35 35.65 7.41
CA ASN A 54 -9.95 35.08 8.70
C ASN A 54 -11.07 34.28 9.37
N GLU A 55 -12.32 34.73 9.28
CA GLU A 55 -13.47 33.95 9.78
C GLU A 55 -13.67 32.65 8.97
N LEU A 56 -13.51 32.70 7.65
CA LEU A 56 -13.58 31.51 6.80
C LEU A 56 -12.48 30.50 7.15
N ILE A 57 -11.25 30.97 7.41
CA ILE A 57 -10.13 30.12 7.85
C ILE A 57 -10.44 29.49 9.20
N ARG A 58 -11.02 30.25 10.14
CA ARG A 58 -11.40 29.73 11.46
C ARG A 58 -12.48 28.66 11.35
N SER A 59 -13.51 28.89 10.54
CA SER A 59 -14.56 27.90 10.25
C SER A 59 -13.98 26.64 9.59
N LEU A 60 -13.05 26.80 8.64
CA LEU A 60 -12.41 25.67 7.97
C LEU A 60 -11.54 24.85 8.95
N ALA A 61 -10.83 25.51 9.88
CA ALA A 61 -10.08 24.83 10.92
C ALA A 61 -10.98 24.04 11.88
N GLU A 62 -12.16 24.57 12.23
CA GLU A 62 -13.15 23.87 13.04
C GLU A 62 -13.75 22.67 12.30
N GLN A 63 -14.05 22.82 11.01
CA GLN A 63 -14.51 21.71 10.16
C GLN A 63 -13.45 20.62 10.04
N ILE A 64 -12.17 20.98 9.84
CA ILE A 64 -11.06 20.02 9.85
C ILE A 64 -10.98 19.30 11.19
N LYS A 65 -11.08 20.01 12.32
CA LYS A 65 -11.10 19.38 13.65
C LYS A 65 -12.28 18.43 13.81
N ALA A 66 -13.47 18.80 13.36
CA ALA A 66 -14.65 17.94 13.43
C ALA A 66 -14.51 16.69 12.53
N VAL A 67 -13.93 16.83 11.34
CA VAL A 67 -13.62 15.70 10.45
C VAL A 67 -12.57 14.79 11.06
N LEU A 68 -11.48 15.35 11.61
CA LEU A 68 -10.44 14.59 12.30
C LEU A 68 -11.01 13.85 13.52
N TYR A 69 -11.88 14.50 14.28
CA TYR A 69 -12.55 13.88 15.42
C TYR A 69 -13.47 12.74 14.96
N LYS A 70 -14.28 12.92 13.92
CA LYS A 70 -15.11 11.86 13.35
C LYS A 70 -14.28 10.70 12.83
N ILE A 71 -13.20 10.98 12.09
CA ILE A 71 -12.26 9.95 11.63
C ILE A 71 -11.71 9.20 12.84
N SER A 72 -11.24 9.92 13.87
CA SER A 72 -10.72 9.31 15.10
C SER A 72 -11.74 8.48 15.86
N GLU A 73 -13.03 8.88 15.88
CA GLU A 73 -14.09 8.06 16.46
C GLU A 73 -14.37 6.80 15.63
N PHE A 74 -14.30 6.89 14.30
CA PHE A 74 -14.42 5.72 13.43
C PHE A 74 -13.22 4.78 13.59
N THR A 75 -12.00 5.30 13.66
CA THR A 75 -10.80 4.47 13.95
C THR A 75 -10.87 3.90 15.36
N ASN A 76 -11.21 4.68 16.38
CA ASN A 76 -11.27 4.19 17.76
C ASN A 76 -12.42 3.19 17.98
N LYS A 77 -13.60 3.37 17.35
CA LYS A 77 -14.65 2.33 17.39
C LYS A 77 -14.23 1.04 16.69
N SER A 78 -13.35 1.10 15.69
CA SER A 78 -12.72 -0.09 15.10
C SER A 78 -11.52 -0.63 15.91
N HIS A 79 -11.00 0.13 16.88
CA HIS A 79 -9.78 -0.21 17.63
C HIS A 79 -10.03 -0.58 19.10
N ILE A 80 -11.19 -0.25 19.67
CA ILE A 80 -11.52 -0.45 21.10
C ILE A 80 -11.85 -1.92 21.44
N GLU A 81 -12.03 -2.80 20.46
CA GLU A 81 -12.01 -4.25 20.71
C GLU A 81 -10.61 -4.89 20.61
N THR A 82 -9.53 -4.13 20.34
CA THR A 82 -8.21 -4.74 20.03
C THR A 82 -7.00 -4.14 20.75
N ILE A 83 -7.15 -3.27 21.75
CA ILE A 83 -5.99 -2.85 22.56
C ILE A 83 -6.30 -2.82 24.06
N GLN A 84 -6.05 -3.95 24.72
CA GLN A 84 -5.32 -3.96 25.99
C GLN A 84 -4.22 -5.01 25.87
N GLY A 85 -2.96 -4.56 25.80
CA GLY A 85 -1.80 -5.44 25.75
C GLY A 85 -0.58 -4.81 25.08
N SER A 86 -0.14 -3.64 25.55
CA SER A 86 1.20 -3.14 25.25
C SER A 86 2.24 -4.02 25.94
N SER A 87 2.85 -4.91 25.17
CA SER A 87 4.16 -5.50 25.44
C SER A 87 4.84 -5.68 24.09
N MET A 88 6.14 -5.44 24.02
CA MET A 88 6.97 -5.83 22.89
C MET A 88 6.81 -7.34 22.64
N LEU A 89 5.84 -7.71 21.81
CA LEU A 89 5.63 -9.06 21.33
C LEU A 89 6.15 -9.09 19.91
N ARG A 90 7.06 -10.05 19.65
CA ARG A 90 7.29 -10.57 18.30
C ARG A 90 5.93 -10.66 17.62
N GLU A 91 5.75 -9.97 16.51
CA GLU A 91 4.57 -10.14 15.65
C GLU A 91 4.49 -11.63 15.31
N GLU A 92 3.60 -12.35 16.00
CA GLU A 92 3.34 -13.75 15.67
C GLU A 92 2.71 -13.76 14.28
N ALA A 93 3.33 -14.50 13.37
CA ALA A 93 2.82 -14.68 12.02
C ALA A 93 1.39 -15.25 12.09
N VAL A 94 0.48 -14.67 11.30
CA VAL A 94 -0.90 -15.18 11.18
C VAL A 94 -0.82 -16.63 10.74
N THR A 95 -1.56 -17.52 11.42
CA THR A 95 -1.69 -18.91 11.00
C THR A 95 -2.80 -19.05 9.93
N PRO A 96 -2.75 -20.04 9.03
CA PRO A 96 -3.84 -20.30 8.10
C PRO A 96 -5.19 -20.52 8.81
N SER A 97 -5.16 -21.11 10.01
CA SER A 97 -6.33 -21.34 10.85
C SER A 97 -6.96 -20.05 11.36
N SER A 98 -6.14 -19.08 11.81
CA SER A 98 -6.64 -17.78 12.25
C SER A 98 -7.16 -16.94 11.08
N LEU A 99 -6.53 -17.04 9.90
CA LEU A 99 -7.06 -16.42 8.68
C LEU A 99 -8.38 -17.06 8.23
N LEU A 100 -8.51 -18.38 8.30
CA LEU A 100 -9.77 -19.07 8.01
C LEU A 100 -10.89 -18.62 8.94
N ARG A 101 -10.60 -18.52 10.25
CA ARG A 101 -11.54 -17.99 11.24
C ARG A 101 -11.91 -16.53 10.96
N PHE A 102 -10.95 -15.71 10.55
CA PHE A 102 -11.20 -14.32 10.15
C PHE A 102 -12.11 -14.23 8.92
N LEU A 103 -11.95 -15.13 7.94
CA LEU A 103 -12.74 -15.12 6.70
C LEU A 103 -14.13 -15.73 6.86
N SER A 104 -14.28 -16.75 7.71
CA SER A 104 -15.48 -17.59 7.78
C SER A 104 -16.18 -17.57 9.15
N GLY A 105 -15.66 -16.82 10.11
CA GLY A 105 -16.19 -16.74 11.47
C GLY A 105 -15.83 -17.93 12.37
N ASP A 106 -16.47 -17.99 13.53
CA ASP A 106 -16.07 -18.87 14.64
C ASP A 106 -16.50 -20.34 14.48
N ASN A 107 -17.50 -20.64 13.63
CA ASN A 107 -18.01 -22.01 13.41
C ASN A 107 -18.60 -22.21 12.00
N PRO A 108 -17.78 -22.18 10.94
CA PRO A 108 -18.29 -22.38 9.59
C PRO A 108 -18.69 -23.84 9.35
N LYS A 109 -19.89 -24.04 8.79
CA LYS A 109 -20.37 -25.36 8.35
C LYS A 109 -20.12 -25.51 6.86
N PHE A 110 -18.97 -26.07 6.52
CA PHE A 110 -18.61 -26.34 5.13
C PHE A 110 -19.15 -27.68 4.66
N THR A 111 -19.75 -27.70 3.49
CA THR A 111 -20.16 -28.92 2.77
C THR A 111 -19.19 -29.24 1.62
N HIS A 112 -18.50 -28.23 1.12
CA HIS A 112 -17.55 -28.32 0.01
C HIS A 112 -16.25 -27.59 0.36
N LYS A 113 -15.15 -27.92 -0.31
CA LYS A 113 -13.87 -27.20 -0.21
C LYS A 113 -13.30 -26.93 -1.60
N LEU A 114 -12.45 -25.91 -1.67
CA LEU A 114 -11.67 -25.60 -2.86
C LEU A 114 -10.30 -26.27 -2.77
N GLU A 115 -9.89 -26.92 -3.85
CA GLU A 115 -8.56 -27.54 -3.99
C GLU A 115 -7.87 -27.09 -5.27
N LEU A 116 -6.53 -26.98 -5.23
CA LEU A 116 -5.74 -26.66 -6.41
C LEU A 116 -5.86 -27.79 -7.44
N GLY A 117 -6.25 -27.44 -8.65
CA GLY A 117 -6.32 -28.38 -9.76
C GLY A 117 -4.97 -28.64 -10.41
N ASP A 118 -4.13 -27.61 -10.49
CA ASP A 118 -2.75 -27.67 -10.97
C ASP A 118 -1.87 -26.81 -10.07
N GLU A 119 -0.60 -27.19 -9.94
CA GLU A 119 0.41 -26.30 -9.35
C GLU A 119 0.65 -25.09 -10.27
N PHE A 120 0.68 -23.91 -9.68
CA PHE A 120 1.06 -22.68 -10.38
C PHE A 120 2.53 -22.33 -10.08
N SER A 121 3.12 -21.44 -10.88
CA SER A 121 4.52 -21.05 -10.71
C SER A 121 4.75 -20.34 -9.36
N SER A 122 5.34 -21.06 -8.41
CA SER A 122 5.87 -20.50 -7.16
C SER A 122 7.40 -20.57 -7.18
N PRO A 123 8.12 -19.46 -6.95
CA PRO A 123 7.60 -18.12 -6.69
C PRO A 123 6.98 -17.49 -7.95
N ALA A 124 5.98 -16.64 -7.74
CA ALA A 124 5.47 -15.76 -8.79
C ALA A 124 6.47 -14.62 -9.04
N TYR A 125 6.34 -13.94 -10.18
CA TYR A 125 7.20 -12.81 -10.54
C TYR A 125 6.38 -11.55 -10.74
N LYS A 126 6.89 -10.43 -10.23
CA LYS A 126 6.28 -9.11 -10.40
C LYS A 126 6.07 -8.80 -11.88
N GLU A 127 4.91 -8.25 -12.22
CA GLU A 127 4.46 -7.93 -13.59
C GLU A 127 4.37 -9.14 -14.55
N ARG A 128 4.49 -10.38 -14.05
CA ARG A 128 4.33 -11.58 -14.87
C ARG A 128 2.97 -12.21 -14.61
N ALA A 129 2.29 -12.54 -15.71
CA ALA A 129 1.03 -13.25 -15.66
C ALA A 129 1.24 -14.71 -15.23
N PHE A 130 0.42 -15.18 -14.30
CA PHE A 130 0.22 -16.59 -13.99
C PHE A 130 -1.27 -16.92 -14.00
N SER A 131 -1.61 -18.20 -13.93
CA SER A 131 -2.99 -18.66 -13.88
C SER A 131 -3.13 -19.67 -12.74
N VAL A 132 -4.34 -19.76 -12.17
CA VAL A 132 -4.64 -20.69 -11.08
C VAL A 132 -5.88 -21.48 -11.44
N LEU A 133 -5.77 -22.80 -11.43
CA LEU A 133 -6.86 -23.74 -11.62
C LEU A 133 -7.31 -24.27 -10.25
N VAL A 134 -8.61 -24.20 -9.98
CA VAL A 134 -9.21 -24.64 -8.72
C VAL A 134 -10.38 -25.57 -9.03
N ASN A 135 -10.46 -26.67 -8.31
CA ASN A 135 -11.59 -27.59 -8.36
C ASN A 135 -12.43 -27.43 -7.09
N ILE A 136 -13.75 -27.58 -7.26
CA ILE A 136 -14.67 -27.73 -6.13
C ILE A 136 -14.77 -29.22 -5.82
N VAL A 137 -14.49 -29.58 -4.58
CA VAL A 137 -14.57 -30.96 -4.10
C VAL A 137 -15.47 -31.05 -2.87
N ASP A 138 -16.04 -32.23 -2.62
CA ASP A 138 -16.72 -32.53 -1.37
C ASP A 138 -15.73 -32.65 -0.20
N MET A 139 -16.24 -32.96 1.00
CA MET A 139 -15.38 -33.19 2.18
C MET A 139 -14.52 -34.45 2.06
N ASP A 140 -14.92 -35.40 1.23
CA ASP A 140 -14.22 -36.65 0.96
C ASP A 140 -13.13 -36.51 -0.13
N GLY A 141 -13.07 -35.36 -0.81
CA GLY A 141 -12.10 -35.05 -1.86
C GLY A 141 -12.54 -35.39 -3.28
N ASN A 142 -13.79 -35.77 -3.50
CA ASN A 142 -14.31 -36.03 -4.84
C ASN A 142 -14.70 -34.72 -5.52
N LYS A 143 -14.37 -34.58 -6.81
CA LYS A 143 -14.80 -33.43 -7.60
C LYS A 143 -16.31 -33.41 -7.71
N VAL A 144 -16.90 -32.26 -7.41
CA VAL A 144 -18.35 -32.06 -7.50
C VAL A 144 -18.70 -30.97 -8.50
N GLN A 145 -19.96 -30.98 -8.91
CA GLN A 145 -20.59 -29.89 -9.63
C GLN A 145 -21.72 -29.33 -8.79
N LEU A 146 -21.65 -28.03 -8.48
CA LEU A 146 -22.69 -27.30 -7.79
C LEU A 146 -23.92 -27.16 -8.68
N ALA A 147 -25.10 -27.11 -8.05
CA ALA A 147 -26.37 -26.92 -8.75
C ALA A 147 -26.45 -25.56 -9.47
N ASN A 148 -25.86 -24.52 -8.87
CA ASN A 148 -25.82 -23.18 -9.41
C ASN A 148 -24.37 -22.72 -9.61
N ASN A 149 -24.18 -21.82 -10.56
CA ASN A 149 -22.93 -21.11 -10.70
C ASN A 149 -22.70 -20.19 -9.49
N VAL A 150 -21.47 -20.21 -8.96
CA VAL A 150 -21.04 -19.39 -7.84
C VAL A 150 -19.90 -18.50 -8.31
N LYS A 151 -19.87 -17.25 -7.82
CA LYS A 151 -18.76 -16.33 -8.09
C LYS A 151 -17.64 -16.59 -7.08
N PHE A 152 -16.42 -16.65 -7.57
CA PHE A 152 -15.21 -16.84 -6.78
C PHE A 152 -14.27 -15.67 -6.99
N THR A 153 -13.58 -15.27 -5.92
CA THR A 153 -12.65 -14.15 -5.93
C THR A 153 -11.29 -14.58 -5.41
N ILE A 154 -10.23 -14.04 -6.01
CA ILE A 154 -8.85 -14.20 -5.54
C ILE A 154 -8.41 -12.94 -4.80
N MET A 155 -7.80 -13.12 -3.64
CA MET A 155 -7.43 -12.06 -2.71
C MET A 155 -6.02 -12.31 -2.17
N LEU A 156 -5.31 -11.23 -1.85
CA LEU A 156 -4.00 -11.29 -1.20
C LEU A 156 -4.11 -10.73 0.21
N TYR A 157 -3.63 -11.46 1.19
CA TYR A 157 -3.56 -11.03 2.58
C TYR A 157 -2.11 -10.95 3.06
N THR A 158 -1.82 -9.97 3.92
CA THR A 158 -0.55 -9.93 4.65
C THR A 158 -0.46 -11.09 5.64
N ALA A 159 0.76 -11.55 5.92
CA ALA A 159 1.00 -12.54 6.97
C ALA A 159 1.10 -11.93 8.38
N ASP A 160 0.99 -10.60 8.46
CA ASP A 160 1.03 -9.83 9.71
C ASP A 160 -0.29 -9.97 10.47
N SER A 161 -0.26 -9.87 11.79
CA SER A 161 -1.46 -9.93 12.64
C SER A 161 -1.91 -8.51 13.03
N PRO A 162 -3.16 -8.09 12.72
CA PRO A 162 -4.21 -8.81 12.00
C PRO A 162 -3.97 -8.89 10.48
N PRO A 163 -4.45 -9.94 9.79
CA PRO A 163 -4.26 -10.09 8.35
C PRO A 163 -5.00 -8.98 7.59
N LYS A 164 -4.28 -8.24 6.75
CA LYS A 164 -4.82 -7.13 5.97
C LYS A 164 -5.01 -7.55 4.51
N LEU A 165 -6.21 -7.30 3.99
CA LEU A 165 -6.48 -7.46 2.56
C LEU A 165 -5.68 -6.40 1.78
N LEU A 166 -4.85 -6.85 0.85
CA LEU A 166 -4.10 -5.98 -0.05
C LEU A 166 -4.97 -5.66 -1.27
N SER A 167 -5.33 -4.39 -1.42
CA SER A 167 -6.04 -3.85 -2.59
C SER A 167 -5.15 -2.93 -3.41
N ILE A 168 -4.29 -2.16 -2.73
CA ILE A 168 -3.35 -1.19 -3.31
C ILE A 168 -1.90 -1.54 -2.97
N ASN A 169 -0.98 -1.13 -3.84
CA ASN A 169 0.45 -1.24 -3.64
C ASN A 169 1.01 -0.01 -2.91
N THR A 170 2.33 0.00 -2.68
CA THR A 170 3.04 1.11 -2.01
C THR A 170 2.98 2.44 -2.78
N THR A 171 2.64 2.42 -4.07
CA THR A 171 2.51 3.59 -4.95
C THR A 171 1.06 4.08 -5.08
N GLY A 172 0.09 3.37 -4.47
CA GLY A 172 -1.35 3.70 -4.56
C GLY A 172 -2.09 3.07 -5.74
N ASP A 173 -1.42 2.28 -6.58
CA ASP A 173 -2.04 1.53 -7.67
C ASP A 173 -2.63 0.19 -7.19
N THR A 174 -3.55 -0.40 -7.96
CA THR A 174 -4.07 -1.74 -7.66
C THR A 174 -2.97 -2.79 -7.56
N ILE A 175 -2.96 -3.58 -6.48
CA ILE A 175 -1.93 -4.59 -6.18
C ILE A 175 -1.93 -5.74 -7.20
N MET A 176 -3.10 -6.07 -7.74
CA MET A 176 -3.32 -7.11 -8.73
C MET A 176 -3.98 -6.56 -10.00
N ARG A 177 -3.70 -7.20 -11.13
CA ARG A 177 -4.36 -6.99 -12.43
C ARG A 177 -4.72 -8.35 -13.03
N GLY A 178 -5.77 -8.39 -13.85
CA GLY A 178 -6.18 -9.60 -14.58
C GLY A 178 -7.56 -10.07 -14.14
N THR A 179 -7.80 -11.38 -14.25
CA THR A 179 -9.07 -12.00 -13.86
C THR A 179 -9.02 -12.42 -12.40
N PHE A 180 -9.60 -11.59 -11.52
CA PHE A 180 -9.65 -11.85 -10.08
C PHE A 180 -11.04 -12.27 -9.58
N GLU A 181 -12.10 -12.12 -10.39
CA GLU A 181 -13.41 -12.72 -10.16
C GLU A 181 -13.77 -13.66 -11.32
N VAL A 182 -14.22 -14.87 -11.01
CA VAL A 182 -14.67 -15.88 -11.99
C VAL A 182 -15.94 -16.54 -11.48
N GLU A 183 -16.87 -16.84 -12.38
CA GLU A 183 -18.07 -17.60 -12.08
C GLU A 183 -17.94 -19.03 -12.58
N GLY A 184 -18.32 -20.02 -11.77
CA GLY A 184 -18.24 -21.42 -12.13
C GLY A 184 -18.97 -22.33 -11.13
N ASN A 185 -19.16 -23.59 -11.51
CA ASN A 185 -19.88 -24.58 -10.69
C ASN A 185 -19.10 -25.89 -10.45
N SER A 186 -17.94 -26.11 -11.06
CA SER A 186 -17.12 -27.31 -10.81
C SER A 186 -15.63 -27.02 -10.87
N VAL A 187 -15.18 -26.48 -12.00
CA VAL A 187 -13.78 -26.08 -12.22
C VAL A 187 -13.73 -24.57 -12.43
N ILE A 188 -12.87 -23.89 -11.68
CA ILE A 188 -12.71 -22.44 -11.68
C ILE A 188 -11.31 -22.14 -12.18
N PHE A 189 -11.21 -21.34 -13.25
CA PHE A 189 -9.92 -21.02 -13.85
C PHE A 189 -9.68 -19.51 -13.90
N PHE A 190 -8.78 -19.04 -13.02
CA PHE A 190 -8.34 -17.66 -13.00
C PHE A 190 -7.17 -17.49 -13.98
N LYS A 191 -7.42 -16.80 -15.09
CA LYS A 191 -6.42 -16.57 -16.15
C LYS A 191 -5.72 -15.23 -15.97
N LYS A 192 -4.43 -15.19 -16.32
CA LYS A 192 -3.66 -13.94 -16.49
C LYS A 192 -3.66 -13.03 -15.25
N ILE A 193 -3.54 -13.61 -14.06
CA ILE A 193 -3.35 -12.87 -12.82
C ILE A 193 -1.93 -12.30 -12.80
N ILE A 194 -1.80 -11.01 -12.50
CA ILE A 194 -0.53 -10.29 -12.41
C ILE A 194 -0.48 -9.60 -11.05
N VAL A 195 0.59 -9.83 -10.29
CA VAL A 195 0.86 -9.11 -9.03
C VAL A 195 1.92 -8.05 -9.30
N LYS A 196 1.64 -6.81 -8.89
CA LYS A 196 2.50 -5.64 -9.17
C LYS A 196 3.52 -5.34 -8.08
N GLU A 197 3.45 -6.04 -6.96
CA GLU A 197 4.32 -5.82 -5.80
C GLU A 197 5.13 -7.07 -5.48
N VAL A 198 6.36 -6.86 -5.01
CA VAL A 198 7.23 -7.94 -4.56
C VAL A 198 6.98 -8.24 -3.08
N THR A 199 7.10 -9.50 -2.69
CA THR A 199 6.81 -9.87 -1.29
C THR A 199 7.86 -9.39 -0.31
N SER A 200 9.06 -9.02 -0.78
CA SER A 200 10.12 -8.43 0.03
C SER A 200 9.79 -7.06 0.63
N HIS A 201 8.74 -6.38 0.15
CA HIS A 201 8.26 -5.13 0.73
C HIS A 201 7.39 -5.35 1.98
N PHE A 202 7.00 -6.59 2.27
CA PHE A 202 6.19 -6.95 3.43
C PHE A 202 7.08 -7.58 4.50
N ILE A 203 6.76 -7.34 5.77
CA ILE A 203 7.59 -7.69 6.94
C ILE A 203 8.00 -9.17 6.92
N ASN A 204 7.05 -10.05 6.59
CA ASN A 204 7.23 -11.50 6.58
C ASN A 204 7.76 -12.07 5.25
N GLY A 205 8.05 -11.24 4.24
CA GLY A 205 8.58 -11.68 2.95
C GLY A 205 7.66 -12.59 2.12
N SER A 206 6.43 -12.82 2.58
CA SER A 206 5.44 -13.73 2.02
C SER A 206 4.03 -13.19 2.23
N LEU A 207 3.10 -13.68 1.42
CA LEU A 207 1.68 -13.32 1.47
C LEU A 207 0.83 -14.59 1.55
N TYR A 208 -0.43 -14.41 1.94
CA TYR A 208 -1.47 -15.40 1.81
C TYR A 208 -2.26 -15.15 0.53
N LEU A 209 -2.29 -16.14 -0.37
CA LEU A 209 -3.17 -16.11 -1.53
C LEU A 209 -4.45 -16.87 -1.19
N VAL A 210 -5.57 -16.17 -1.18
CA VAL A 210 -6.86 -16.70 -0.74
C VAL A 210 -7.81 -16.73 -1.92
N ILE A 211 -8.50 -17.86 -2.10
CA ILE A 211 -9.59 -18.00 -3.07
C ILE A 211 -10.86 -18.34 -2.27
N ALA A 212 -11.87 -17.50 -2.40
CA ALA A 212 -13.13 -17.65 -1.67
C ALA A 212 -14.34 -17.49 -2.60
N SER A 213 -15.46 -18.09 -2.22
CA SER A 213 -16.74 -17.85 -2.87
C SER A 213 -17.35 -16.53 -2.40
N LYS A 214 -18.14 -15.91 -3.28
CA LYS A 214 -18.97 -14.75 -2.98
C LYS A 214 -20.38 -15.27 -2.68
N TRP A 215 -20.84 -15.06 -1.44
CA TRP A 215 -22.17 -15.44 -0.96
C TRP A 215 -22.46 -16.95 -0.90
N ALA A 216 -21.42 -17.79 -0.85
CA ALA A 216 -21.58 -19.24 -0.68
C ALA A 216 -20.73 -19.76 0.49
N ASP A 217 -21.19 -19.44 1.70
CA ASP A 217 -20.47 -19.70 2.97
C ASP A 217 -20.32 -21.21 3.28
N TYR A 218 -21.07 -22.06 2.57
CA TYR A 218 -20.96 -23.51 2.64
C TYR A 218 -19.71 -24.08 1.93
N ILE A 219 -18.97 -23.24 1.19
CA ILE A 219 -17.73 -23.63 0.51
C ILE A 219 -16.53 -23.12 1.31
N LYS A 220 -15.67 -24.03 1.77
CA LYS A 220 -14.42 -23.69 2.45
C LYS A 220 -13.48 -22.95 1.50
N PRO A 221 -12.98 -21.74 1.86
CA PRO A 221 -12.02 -21.03 1.06
C PRO A 221 -10.68 -21.77 1.01
N LEU A 222 -9.96 -21.62 -0.10
CA LEU A 222 -8.61 -22.14 -0.28
C LEU A 222 -7.62 -21.07 0.15
N ILE A 223 -6.78 -21.39 1.15
CA ILE A 223 -5.73 -20.52 1.66
C ILE A 223 -4.39 -21.14 1.29
N ILE A 224 -3.66 -20.47 0.39
CA ILE A 224 -2.30 -20.85 0.00
C ILE A 224 -1.33 -19.99 0.81
N LYS A 225 -0.60 -20.66 1.71
CA LYS A 225 0.46 -20.06 2.52
C LYS A 225 1.73 -19.84 1.70
N ASP A 226 2.61 -19.00 2.22
CA ASP A 226 3.96 -18.79 1.69
C ASP A 226 3.98 -18.38 0.21
N PHE A 227 2.98 -17.60 -0.24
CA PHE A 227 2.96 -17.08 -1.60
C PHE A 227 4.03 -15.98 -1.74
N VAL A 228 5.08 -16.27 -2.51
CA VAL A 228 6.24 -15.39 -2.70
C VAL A 228 6.23 -14.79 -4.11
N VAL A 229 6.42 -13.47 -4.20
CA VAL A 229 6.52 -12.72 -5.46
C VAL A 229 7.90 -12.08 -5.55
N LYS A 230 8.71 -12.49 -6.53
CA LYS A 230 10.06 -11.98 -6.75
C LYS A 230 10.09 -10.93 -7.86
N ALA A 231 11.06 -10.01 -7.81
CA ALA A 231 11.21 -8.96 -8.83
C ALA A 231 11.56 -9.51 -10.22
N ARG A 232 12.48 -10.47 -10.30
CA ARG A 232 13.00 -11.05 -11.55
C ARG A 232 13.27 -12.53 -11.39
N LYS A 233 13.12 -13.28 -12.50
CA LYS A 233 13.62 -14.65 -12.60
C LYS A 233 15.13 -14.56 -12.81
N LEU A 234 15.91 -15.08 -11.86
CA LEU A 234 17.34 -15.29 -12.07
C LEU A 234 17.47 -16.37 -13.14
N ASN A 235 17.85 -16.00 -14.35
CA ASN A 235 18.32 -16.98 -15.32
C ASN A 235 19.66 -17.49 -14.79
N ASN A 236 19.73 -18.74 -14.35
CA ASN A 236 20.97 -19.41 -13.97
C ASN A 236 21.85 -19.76 -15.18
N ASP A 237 21.59 -19.17 -16.34
CA ASP A 237 22.49 -19.24 -17.47
C ASP A 237 23.73 -18.40 -17.13
N CYS A 238 24.73 -19.06 -16.54
CA CYS A 238 26.10 -18.55 -16.56
C CYS A 238 26.39 -18.07 -17.99
N PRO A 239 26.78 -16.79 -18.20
CA PRO A 239 27.26 -16.38 -19.50
C PRO A 239 28.52 -17.19 -19.78
N LYS A 240 28.39 -18.28 -20.54
CA LYS A 240 29.51 -19.05 -21.07
C LYS A 240 30.26 -18.07 -21.97
N LYS A 241 31.35 -17.49 -21.45
CA LYS A 241 32.34 -16.78 -22.27
C LYS A 241 32.66 -17.71 -23.43
N LYS A 242 32.38 -17.28 -24.66
CA LYS A 242 32.82 -18.00 -25.85
C LYS A 242 34.35 -18.15 -25.73
N PRO A 243 34.92 -19.36 -25.71
CA PRO A 243 36.36 -19.52 -25.77
C PRO A 243 36.82 -18.89 -27.08
N LYS A 244 37.80 -18.00 -26.96
CA LYS A 244 38.48 -17.37 -28.09
C LYS A 244 39.25 -18.50 -28.78
N ILE A 245 38.81 -18.90 -29.97
CA ILE A 245 39.57 -19.81 -30.82
C ILE A 245 40.80 -19.00 -31.27
N GLU A 246 41.98 -19.39 -30.81
CA GLU A 246 43.23 -18.92 -31.38
C GLU A 246 43.39 -19.59 -32.75
N ASP A 247 43.21 -18.79 -33.80
CA ASP A 247 43.63 -19.16 -35.14
C ASP A 247 45.16 -19.17 -35.16
N GLY A 248 45.74 -20.37 -35.22
CA GLY A 248 47.17 -20.56 -35.40
C GLY A 248 47.45 -21.91 -36.05
N LEU A 249 47.63 -21.89 -37.38
CA LEU A 249 48.72 -22.56 -38.12
C LEU A 249 48.46 -22.48 -39.63
N PHE A 250 49.13 -21.53 -40.28
CA PHE A 250 49.77 -21.70 -41.59
C PHE A 250 51.27 -21.55 -41.37
#